data_AF-A0A8T5QMF1-F1
#
_entry.id   AF-A0A8T5QMF1-F1
#
_cell.length_a   1.000
_cell.length_b   1.000
_cell.length_c   1.000
_cell.angle_alpha   90.00
_cell.angle_beta   90.00
_cell.angle_gamma   90.00
#
_symmetry.space_group_name_H-M   'P 1'
#
loop_
_entity.id
_entity.type
_entity.pdbx_description
1 polymer ?
#
loop_
_entity_poly.entity_id
_entity_poly.type
_entity_poly.pdbx_seq_one_letter_code
_entity_poly.pdbx_strand_id
1 'polypeptide(L)' 'GLCDAGVGYDELQDMFVKNLAADIDVYKEYHALIVEHAKRHCKTKPVCVNCPIAKICSHQKQ' A
#
# COMPACT_ATOMS: atom_id res chain seq x y z
N GLY A 1 2.42 -10.75 0.85
CA GLY A 1 1.70 -9.46 0.75
C GLY A 1 1.57 -8.85 2.14
N LEU A 2 0.96 -7.68 2.27
CA LEU A 2 0.71 -7.03 3.59
C LEU A 2 -0.54 -7.56 4.30
N CYS A 3 -1.41 -8.27 3.58
CA CYS A 3 -2.63 -8.89 4.06
C CYS A 3 -2.89 -10.19 3.28
N ASP A 4 -3.80 -11.02 3.79
CA ASP A 4 -4.27 -12.22 3.09
C ASP A 4 -5.00 -11.87 1.79
N ALA A 5 -4.92 -12.77 0.80
CA ALA A 5 -5.55 -12.57 -0.50
C ALA A 5 -7.09 -12.58 -0.44
N GLY A 6 -7.66 -13.19 0.60
CA GLY A 6 -9.11 -13.27 0.84
C GLY A 6 -9.64 -12.24 1.84
N VAL A 7 -8.82 -11.26 2.27
CA VAL A 7 -9.24 -10.26 3.26
C VAL A 7 -10.44 -9.45 2.76
N GLY A 8 -11.44 -9.27 3.62
CA GLY A 8 -12.57 -8.38 3.34
C GLY A 8 -12.16 -6.91 3.36
N TYR A 9 -12.95 -6.04 2.73
CA TYR A 9 -12.70 -4.60 2.75
C TYR A 9 -12.72 -4.04 4.17
N ASP A 10 -13.70 -4.43 4.99
CA ASP A 10 -13.85 -3.94 6.37
C ASP A 10 -12.68 -4.37 7.24
N GLU A 11 -12.21 -5.62 7.12
CA GLU A 11 -11.04 -6.13 7.84
C GLU A 11 -9.76 -5.38 7.46
N LEU A 12 -9.60 -5.10 6.16
CA LEU A 12 -8.47 -4.33 5.65
C LEU A 12 -8.50 -2.89 6.16
N GLN A 13 -9.68 -2.26 6.15
CA GLN A 13 -9.88 -0.91 6.69
C GLN A 13 -9.58 -0.86 8.19
N ASP A 14 -10.05 -1.84 8.96
CA ASP A 14 -9.80 -1.98 10.38
C ASP A 14 -8.31 -2.11 10.69
N MET A 15 -7.61 -2.98 9.96
CA MET A 15 -6.16 -3.13 10.08
C MET A 15 -5.46 -1.81 9.82
N PHE A 16 -5.87 -1.07 8.80
CA PHE A 16 -5.27 0.21 8.45
C PHE A 16 -5.46 1.27 9.54
N VAL A 17 -6.70 1.44 10.02
CA VAL A 17 -7.05 2.42 11.07
C VAL A 17 -6.39 2.07 12.41
N LYS A 18 -6.29 0.80 12.78
CA LYS A 18 -5.65 0.36 14.04
C LYS A 18 -4.14 0.60 14.09
N ASN A 19 -3.48 0.71 12.94
CA ASN A 19 -2.03 0.87 12.85
C ASN A 19 -1.57 2.32 12.60
N LEU A 20 -2.49 3.27 12.51
CA LEU A 20 -2.19 4.67 12.25
C LEU A 20 -2.72 5.57 13.36
N ALA A 21 -2.18 6.78 13.45
CA ALA A 21 -2.74 7.81 14.30
C ALA A 21 -4.17 8.14 13.82
N ALA A 22 -5.09 8.32 14.78
CA ALA A 22 -6.47 8.68 14.51
C ALA A 22 -6.60 10.14 14.06
N ASP A 23 -6.07 10.44 12.88
CA ASP A 23 -5.98 11.77 12.29
C ASP A 23 -6.39 11.70 10.80
N ILE A 24 -7.34 12.55 10.43
CA ILE A 24 -7.87 12.60 9.06
C ILE A 24 -6.80 13.00 8.03
N ASP A 25 -5.84 13.85 8.39
CA ASP A 25 -4.81 14.30 7.47
C ASP A 25 -3.77 13.21 7.23
N VAL A 26 -3.47 12.40 8.26
CA VAL A 26 -2.66 11.17 8.11
C VAL A 26 -3.35 10.21 7.15
N TYR A 27 -4.65 9.96 7.29
CA TYR A 27 -5.37 9.07 6.37
C TYR A 27 -5.37 9.58 4.92
N LYS A 28 -5.57 10.88 4.71
CA LYS A 28 -5.51 11.50 3.37
C LYS A 28 -4.13 11.35 2.75
N GLU A 29 -3.08 11.61 3.52
CA GLU A 29 -1.69 11.52 3.03
C GLU A 29 -1.37 10.08 2.62
N TYR A 30 -1.65 9.10 3.48
CA TYR A 30 -1.43 7.70 3.13
C TYR A 30 -2.22 7.27 1.88
N HIS A 31 -3.48 7.67 1.76
CA HIS A 31 -4.27 7.38 0.57
C HIS A 31 -3.60 7.95 -0.69
N ALA A 32 -3.17 9.21 -0.65
CA ALA A 32 -2.44 9.85 -1.75
C ALA A 32 -1.13 9.12 -2.09
N LEU A 33 -0.36 8.72 -1.07
CA LEU A 33 0.89 7.98 -1.25
C LEU A 33 0.67 6.59 -1.86
N ILE A 34 -0.34 5.84 -1.40
CA ILE A 34 -0.70 4.52 -1.94
C ILE A 34 -1.12 4.66 -3.41
N VAL A 35 -1.95 5.66 -3.73
CA VAL A 35 -2.41 5.92 -5.10
C VAL A 35 -1.25 6.32 -6.02
N GLU A 36 -0.39 7.24 -5.61
CA GLU A 36 0.79 7.64 -6.38
C GLU A 36 1.76 6.47 -6.56
N HIS A 37 1.94 5.65 -5.52
CA HIS A 37 2.75 4.44 -5.60
C HIS A 37 2.22 3.43 -6.62
N ALA A 38 0.90 3.16 -6.60
CA ALA A 38 0.25 2.26 -7.54
C ALA A 38 0.34 2.79 -8.99
N LYS A 39 0.19 4.09 -9.19
CA LYS A 39 0.31 4.72 -10.53
C LYS A 39 1.74 4.66 -11.07
N ARG A 40 2.73 5.02 -10.26
CA ARG A 40 4.13 5.16 -10.69
C ARG A 40 4.87 3.82 -10.75
N HIS A 41 4.64 2.93 -9.77
CA HIS A 41 5.42 1.71 -9.56
C HIS A 41 4.56 0.44 -9.59
N CYS A 42 3.58 0.30 -8.69
CA CYS A 42 2.86 -0.95 -8.46
C CYS A 42 1.59 -1.11 -9.34
N LYS A 43 1.71 -0.78 -10.62
CA LYS A 43 0.65 -0.92 -11.63
C LYS A 43 0.54 -2.37 -12.13
N THR A 44 -0.45 -2.66 -12.99
CA THR A 44 -0.73 -4.02 -13.53
C THR A 44 0.52 -4.70 -14.09
N LYS A 45 1.38 -3.96 -14.80
CA LYS A 45 2.75 -4.35 -15.13
C LYS A 45 3.72 -3.51 -14.30
N PRO A 46 4.18 -4.01 -13.13
CA PRO A 46 4.88 -3.19 -12.16
C PRO A 46 6.23 -2.72 -12.69
N VAL A 47 6.63 -1.51 -12.30
CA VAL A 47 7.95 -0.93 -12.57
C VAL A 47 8.66 -0.85 -11.22
N CYS A 48 9.33 -1.94 -10.86
CA CYS A 48 9.98 -2.10 -9.56
C CYS A 48 11.33 -1.38 -9.48
N VAL A 49 11.93 -1.00 -10.61
CA VAL A 49 13.14 -0.16 -10.61
C VAL A 49 12.85 1.15 -9.87
N ASN A 50 13.73 1.49 -8.92
CA ASN A 50 13.60 2.66 -8.04
C ASN A 50 12.28 2.73 -7.23
N CYS A 51 11.56 1.61 -7.08
CA CYS A 51 10.39 1.55 -6.22
C CYS A 51 10.83 1.74 -4.74
N PRO A 52 10.24 2.71 -4.00
CA PRO A 52 10.71 3.08 -2.66
C PRO A 52 10.59 1.94 -1.64
N ILE A 53 9.66 1.00 -1.86
CA ILE A 53 9.41 -0.15 -0.98
C ILE A 53 9.96 -1.46 -1.57
N ALA A 54 10.73 -1.43 -2.66
CA ALA A 54 11.22 -2.64 -3.35
C ALA A 54 11.92 -3.60 -2.37
N LYS A 55 12.80 -3.06 -1.52
CA LYS A 55 13.60 -3.83 -0.54
C LYS A 55 12.77 -4.62 0.47
N ILE A 56 11.53 -4.21 0.73
CA ILE A 56 10.62 -4.86 1.68
C ILE A 56 9.41 -5.51 1.00
N CYS A 57 9.35 -5.48 -0.33
CA CYS A 57 8.22 -5.99 -1.09
C CYS A 57 8.41 -7.47 -1.42
N SER A 58 7.56 -8.33 -0.86
CA SER A 58 7.53 -9.78 -1.17
C SER A 58 7.15 -10.10 -2.63
N HIS A 59 6.65 -9.12 -3.37
CA HIS A 59 6.21 -9.26 -4.77
C HIS A 59 7.05 -8.46 -5.75
N GLN A 60 8.25 -8.00 -5.35
CA GLN A 60 9.15 -7.29 -6.25
C GLN A 60 9.44 -8.15 -7.49
N LYS A 61 9.30 -7.55 -8.67
CA LYS A 61 9.68 -8.16 -9.95
C LYS A 61 10.98 -7.53 -10.45
N GLN A 62 11.84 -8.33 -11.06
CA GLN A 62 13.05 -7.85 -11.76
C GLN A 62 12.66 -7.26 -13.11
#